data_AF-A0A9P7YWG1-F1
#
_entry.id   AF-A0A9P7YWG1-F1
#
_cell.length_a   1.000
_cell.length_b   1.000
_cell.length_c   1.000
_cell.angle_alpha   90.00
_cell.angle_beta   90.00
_cell.angle_gamma   90.00
#
_symmetry.space_group_name_H-M   'P 1'
#
loop_
_entity.id
_entity.type
_entity.pdbx_description
1 polymer ?
#
loop_
_entity_poly.entity_id
_entity_poly.type
_entity_poly.pdbx_seq_one_letter_code
_entity_poly.pdbx_strand_id
1 'polypeptide(L)'
;MPLTLSVSRPPLQREPASSQSVFAPGWFEESNMRHHSEDSPSLSPRSSPSPSPPPKFGSRWKRYFRSFGFEGIRFSSTRAWMVLVFLVVLLIIERHYHNAPLGNVIETPFPIGPPENTSPRRPDTIDTFQFYRYRDSCDVSSLQLHSAFAPLCIDRASLLTAMSSGGRIGFDAPYMPRGCDMRWFTSEEVCEILGRFDRVVLVGDSMMRHVMGTINILIRKNIGYGAVTDWNFSQEERNQCFCNEQFDIKFCSVQGIYKTSDVYKNDPQSISCKDPVNVIIEQINTFPVPKEEVGRLQQSIGKRSVRPKAFVLGHGLWSNLEVSKSVAWLDTVLALITTRMTSDWKALLVTPNAAGIQKPDMFLVAQGNKASSPKPKPFDSESHLRPLMLYEERMASEAKTRGIEHLGTWNMSIQSHKFDGVHLDMRGNMVKAMMIINWLNMI
;
A
#
# COMPACT_ATOMS: atom_id res chain seq x y z
N MET A 1 -23.21 61.19 48.83
CA MET A 1 -23.66 61.56 47.47
C MET A 1 -22.63 61.06 46.47
N PRO A 2 -22.91 60.01 45.69
CA PRO A 2 -22.10 59.64 44.53
C PRO A 2 -22.81 60.01 43.23
N LEU A 3 -22.06 60.62 42.32
CA LEU A 3 -22.45 60.97 40.96
C LEU A 3 -22.36 59.73 40.05
N THR A 4 -23.47 59.46 39.36
CA THR A 4 -23.61 58.48 38.29
C THR A 4 -22.92 58.95 37.02
N LEU A 5 -22.03 58.13 36.47
CA LEU A 5 -21.55 58.25 35.09
C LEU A 5 -21.90 56.97 34.32
N SER A 6 -22.88 57.13 33.44
CA SER A 6 -23.36 56.15 32.47
C SER A 6 -22.34 56.03 31.33
N VAL A 7 -21.81 54.82 31.10
CA VAL A 7 -21.06 54.49 29.89
C VAL A 7 -21.93 53.59 29.00
N SER A 8 -22.30 54.17 27.86
CA SER A 8 -23.05 53.56 26.77
C SER A 8 -22.26 52.43 26.09
N ARG A 9 -22.87 51.25 25.96
CA ARG A 9 -22.37 50.13 25.15
C ARG A 9 -22.53 50.43 23.65
N PRO A 10 -21.56 50.07 22.78
CA PRO A 10 -21.77 50.06 21.34
C PRO A 10 -22.69 48.89 20.93
N PRO A 11 -23.37 48.98 19.77
CA PRO A 11 -24.25 47.94 19.30
C PRO A 11 -23.46 46.71 18.80
N LEU A 12 -23.99 45.52 19.11
CA LEU A 12 -23.55 44.25 18.54
C LEU A 12 -23.63 44.31 17.01
N GLN A 13 -22.48 44.28 16.34
CA GLN A 13 -22.41 43.86 14.95
C GLN A 13 -22.71 42.35 14.88
N ARG A 14 -23.80 42.01 14.20
CA ARG A 14 -24.07 40.64 13.77
C ARG A 14 -23.01 40.27 12.73
N GLU A 15 -22.20 39.26 13.03
CA GLU A 15 -21.41 38.56 12.01
C GLU A 15 -22.37 37.90 11.00
N PRO A 16 -22.14 38.05 9.69
CA PRO A 16 -22.87 37.28 8.70
C PRO A 16 -22.43 35.82 8.77
N ALA A 17 -23.41 34.92 8.77
CA ALA A 17 -23.23 33.47 8.70
C ALA A 17 -22.23 33.10 7.60
N SER A 18 -21.09 32.56 8.01
CA SER A 18 -20.04 32.12 7.12
C SER A 18 -20.47 30.86 6.35
N SER A 19 -20.55 31.03 5.03
CA SER A 19 -20.20 30.06 4.00
C SER A 19 -20.58 28.59 4.27
N GLN A 20 -21.72 28.21 3.71
CA GLN A 20 -21.92 26.84 3.22
C GLN A 20 -20.72 26.48 2.33
N SER A 21 -19.99 25.44 2.69
CA SER A 21 -18.99 24.82 1.84
C SER A 21 -19.71 24.18 0.66
N VAL A 22 -19.80 24.94 -0.43
CA VAL A 22 -20.19 24.43 -1.74
C VAL A 22 -19.08 23.48 -2.18
N PHE A 23 -19.32 22.17 -2.03
CA PHE A 23 -18.52 21.15 -2.68
C PHE A 23 -18.73 21.28 -4.19
N ALA A 24 -17.67 21.64 -4.90
CA ALA A 24 -17.65 21.56 -6.36
C ALA A 24 -17.57 20.07 -6.76
N PRO A 25 -18.52 19.53 -7.54
CA PRO A 25 -18.37 18.21 -8.14
C PRO A 25 -17.48 18.37 -9.36
N GLY A 26 -16.18 18.18 -9.18
CA GLY A 26 -15.18 18.28 -10.23
C GLY A 26 -14.60 16.92 -10.61
N TRP A 27 -15.20 16.28 -11.62
CA TRP A 27 -14.55 15.39 -12.58
C TRP A 27 -13.79 14.18 -12.03
N PHE A 28 -14.53 13.10 -11.76
CA PHE A 28 -14.03 11.73 -11.82
C PHE A 28 -14.30 11.18 -13.23
N GLU A 29 -13.33 11.30 -14.12
CA GLU A 29 -13.31 10.52 -15.37
C GLU A 29 -12.36 9.33 -15.18
N GLU A 30 -12.79 8.40 -14.31
CA GLU A 30 -12.27 7.02 -14.32
C GLU A 30 -13.19 6.21 -15.23
N SER A 31 -12.59 5.67 -16.28
CA SER A 31 -13.19 4.88 -17.35
C SER A 31 -14.34 3.97 -16.88
N ASN A 32 -15.48 4.25 -17.48
CA ASN A 32 -16.78 3.58 -17.40
C ASN A 32 -16.66 2.06 -17.69
N MET A 33 -16.59 1.21 -16.67
CA MET A 33 -16.96 -0.21 -16.81
C MET A 33 -18.48 -0.31 -16.66
N ARG A 34 -19.19 -0.38 -17.79
CA ARG A 34 -20.64 -0.61 -17.83
C ARG A 34 -20.97 -1.97 -17.22
N HIS A 35 -21.64 -1.97 -16.08
CA HIS A 35 -22.56 -3.05 -15.74
C HIS A 35 -23.80 -2.90 -16.62
N HIS A 36 -24.04 -3.86 -17.51
CA HIS A 36 -25.35 -4.05 -18.09
C HIS A 36 -26.27 -4.64 -17.02
N SER A 37 -27.20 -3.83 -16.49
CA SER A 37 -28.39 -4.33 -15.81
C SER A 37 -29.38 -4.82 -16.85
N GLU A 38 -29.83 -6.06 -16.70
CA GLU A 38 -30.94 -6.63 -17.44
C GLU A 38 -32.26 -6.04 -16.92
N ASP A 39 -33.01 -5.38 -17.79
CA ASP A 39 -34.42 -5.10 -17.57
C ASP A 39 -35.25 -6.30 -18.05
N SER A 40 -36.04 -6.87 -17.15
CA SER A 40 -37.10 -7.82 -17.44
C SER A 40 -38.37 -7.10 -17.92
N PRO A 41 -39.16 -7.73 -18.81
CA PRO A 41 -40.60 -7.72 -18.58
C PRO A 41 -41.29 -9.09 -18.77
N SER A 42 -42.15 -9.39 -17.79
CA SER A 42 -43.44 -10.12 -17.84
C SER A 42 -43.61 -11.40 -18.69
N LEU A 43 -43.75 -12.50 -17.95
CA LEU A 43 -44.48 -13.76 -18.16
C LEU A 43 -45.49 -13.89 -19.33
N SER A 44 -45.32 -14.95 -20.14
CA SER A 44 -46.33 -15.98 -20.45
C SER A 44 -45.70 -17.20 -21.18
N PRO A 45 -46.27 -18.42 -21.07
CA PRO A 45 -45.50 -19.67 -21.20
C PRO A 45 -45.62 -20.31 -22.58
N ARG A 46 -44.49 -20.74 -23.17
CA ARG A 46 -44.51 -21.71 -24.28
C ARG A 46 -43.25 -22.56 -24.38
N SER A 47 -43.49 -23.87 -24.28
CA SER A 47 -42.84 -24.99 -24.98
C SER A 47 -41.31 -25.04 -25.02
N SER A 48 -40.76 -25.97 -24.23
CA SER A 48 -39.40 -26.47 -24.26
C SER A 48 -39.00 -27.02 -25.65
N PRO A 49 -37.89 -26.56 -26.26
CA PRO A 49 -37.23 -27.31 -27.31
C PRO A 49 -36.18 -28.25 -26.74
N SER A 50 -36.17 -29.47 -27.28
CA SER A 50 -35.27 -30.59 -27.04
C SER A 50 -33.79 -30.22 -27.18
N PRO A 51 -32.87 -30.92 -26.47
CA PRO A 51 -31.45 -30.60 -26.50
C PRO A 51 -30.82 -30.94 -27.85
N SER A 52 -30.20 -29.93 -28.47
CA SER A 52 -29.33 -30.09 -29.63
C SER A 52 -28.05 -30.86 -29.27
N PRO A 53 -27.55 -31.75 -30.15
CA PRO A 53 -26.36 -32.55 -29.88
C PRO A 53 -25.07 -31.71 -29.89
N PRO A 54 -24.00 -32.17 -29.21
CA PRO A 54 -22.75 -31.43 -29.11
C PRO A 54 -22.05 -31.28 -30.47
N PRO A 55 -21.31 -30.18 -30.70
CA PRO A 55 -20.58 -29.97 -31.93
C PRO A 55 -19.47 -31.02 -32.09
N LYS A 56 -19.46 -31.68 -33.25
CA LYS A 56 -18.42 -32.62 -33.66
C LYS A 56 -17.09 -31.88 -33.80
N PHE A 57 -16.12 -32.22 -32.95
CA PHE A 57 -14.73 -31.79 -33.06
C PHE A 57 -14.11 -32.43 -34.32
N GLY A 58 -14.23 -31.73 -35.45
CA GLY A 58 -13.59 -32.05 -36.71
C GLY A 58 -12.08 -31.82 -36.62
N SER A 59 -11.35 -32.93 -36.49
CA SER A 59 -10.02 -33.21 -37.03
C SER A 59 -9.39 -32.13 -37.94
N ARG A 60 -8.71 -31.15 -37.33
CA ARG A 60 -7.84 -30.18 -38.03
C ARG A 60 -6.44 -30.11 -37.42
N TRP A 61 -5.83 -31.29 -37.19
CA TRP A 61 -4.44 -31.45 -36.71
C TRP A 61 -3.60 -32.42 -37.56
N LYS A 62 -3.92 -32.56 -38.87
CA LYS A 62 -3.18 -33.44 -39.80
C LYS A 62 -2.59 -32.70 -41.01
N ARG A 63 -1.90 -31.57 -40.79
CA ARG A 63 -1.17 -30.93 -41.91
C ARG A 63 0.17 -30.25 -41.60
N TYR A 64 0.77 -30.46 -40.42
CA TYR A 64 2.07 -29.88 -40.08
C TYR A 64 3.20 -30.86 -39.74
N PHE A 65 3.04 -32.16 -40.03
CA PHE A 65 4.16 -33.09 -40.09
C PHE A 65 4.35 -33.54 -41.54
N ARG A 66 4.97 -32.66 -42.35
CA ARG A 66 5.69 -33.10 -43.54
C ARG A 66 7.00 -33.71 -43.05
N SER A 67 7.22 -34.95 -43.47
CA SER A 67 8.48 -35.68 -43.44
C SER A 67 9.66 -34.75 -43.75
N PHE A 68 10.52 -34.49 -42.75
CA PHE A 68 11.89 -34.10 -43.01
C PHE A 68 12.64 -35.39 -43.37
N GLY A 69 12.62 -35.72 -44.66
CA GLY A 69 13.51 -36.73 -45.22
C GLY A 69 14.95 -36.28 -45.04
N PHE A 70 15.68 -36.92 -44.13
CA PHE A 70 17.14 -36.85 -44.06
C PHE A 70 17.72 -37.72 -45.18
N GLU A 71 17.61 -37.26 -46.42
CA GLU A 71 18.42 -37.79 -47.51
C GLU A 71 19.42 -36.71 -47.93
N GLY A 72 20.72 -37.02 -47.74
CA GLY A 72 21.79 -36.32 -48.45
C GLY A 72 22.52 -35.20 -47.70
N ILE A 73 22.80 -35.33 -46.40
CA ILE A 73 23.90 -34.54 -45.81
C ILE A 73 25.22 -35.21 -46.22
N ARG A 74 25.79 -34.78 -47.36
CA ARG A 74 27.18 -35.06 -47.68
C ARG A 74 28.05 -34.37 -46.63
N PHE A 75 28.58 -35.15 -45.69
CA PHE A 75 29.59 -34.70 -44.75
C PHE A 75 30.86 -34.35 -45.55
N SER A 76 31.09 -33.05 -45.78
CA SER A 76 32.42 -32.60 -46.20
C SER A 76 33.38 -32.79 -45.02
N SER A 77 34.65 -33.11 -45.30
CA SER A 77 35.65 -33.31 -44.24
C SER A 77 35.77 -32.09 -43.31
N THR A 78 35.50 -30.89 -43.83
CA THR A 78 35.45 -29.63 -43.08
C THR A 78 34.35 -29.60 -42.02
N ARG A 79 33.16 -30.16 -42.29
CA ARG A 79 32.07 -30.21 -41.30
C ARG A 79 32.33 -31.23 -40.21
N ALA A 80 32.94 -32.37 -40.56
CA ALA A 80 33.39 -33.35 -39.57
C ALA A 80 34.44 -32.74 -38.62
N TRP A 81 35.36 -31.95 -39.16
CA TRP A 81 36.39 -31.27 -38.37
C TRP A 81 35.79 -30.23 -37.40
N MET A 82 34.81 -29.44 -37.85
CA MET A 82 34.12 -28.47 -36.98
C MET A 82 33.35 -29.13 -35.83
N VAL A 83 32.68 -30.25 -36.09
CA VAL A 83 31.98 -31.02 -35.04
C VAL A 83 32.99 -31.58 -34.03
N LEU A 84 34.14 -32.06 -34.51
CA LEU A 84 35.17 -32.61 -33.64
C LEU A 84 35.82 -31.53 -32.76
N VAL A 85 36.10 -30.35 -33.31
CA VAL A 85 36.57 -29.19 -32.53
C VAL A 85 35.53 -28.78 -31.48
N PHE A 86 34.25 -28.73 -31.87
CA PHE A 86 33.17 -28.37 -30.95
C PHE A 86 33.06 -29.37 -29.79
N LEU A 87 33.17 -30.67 -30.08
CA LEU A 87 33.19 -31.71 -29.04
C LEU A 87 34.42 -31.61 -28.13
N VAL A 88 35.61 -31.31 -28.69
CA VAL A 88 36.82 -31.09 -27.89
C VAL A 88 36.67 -29.87 -26.98
N VAL A 89 36.09 -28.78 -27.48
CA VAL A 89 35.82 -27.57 -26.67
C VAL A 89 34.83 -27.88 -25.56
N LEU A 90 33.75 -28.62 -25.83
CA LEU A 90 32.80 -29.04 -24.80
C LEU A 90 33.47 -29.91 -23.72
N LEU A 91 34.33 -30.85 -24.11
CA LEU A 91 35.07 -31.67 -23.15
C LEU A 91 36.07 -30.86 -22.31
N ILE A 92 36.70 -29.84 -22.90
CA ILE A 92 37.58 -28.91 -22.15
C ILE A 92 36.76 -28.08 -21.17
N ILE A 93 35.59 -27.57 -21.58
CA ILE A 93 34.68 -26.81 -20.72
C ILE A 93 34.19 -27.69 -19.56
N GLU A 94 33.70 -28.90 -19.84
CA GLU A 94 33.22 -29.86 -18.85
C GLU A 94 34.33 -30.22 -17.84
N ARG A 95 35.55 -30.48 -18.33
CA ARG A 95 36.71 -30.74 -17.47
C ARG A 95 37.12 -29.51 -16.65
N HIS A 96 36.94 -28.30 -17.17
CA HIS A 96 37.22 -27.07 -16.42
C HIS A 96 36.17 -26.83 -15.33
N TYR A 97 34.89 -27.08 -15.59
CA TYR A 97 33.82 -26.98 -14.61
C TYR A 97 33.91 -28.05 -13.52
N HIS A 98 34.31 -29.28 -13.86
CA HIS A 98 34.48 -30.35 -12.86
C HIS A 98 35.72 -30.20 -11.97
N ASN A 99 36.75 -29.47 -12.42
CA ASN A 99 37.97 -29.22 -11.64
C ASN A 99 38.04 -27.83 -11.02
N ALA A 100 37.01 -26.99 -11.23
CA ALA A 100 36.89 -25.77 -10.44
C ALA A 100 36.71 -26.20 -8.98
N PRO A 101 37.61 -25.82 -8.06
CA PRO A 101 37.40 -26.09 -6.66
C PRO A 101 36.05 -25.48 -6.31
N LEU A 102 35.14 -26.32 -5.80
CA LEU A 102 33.97 -25.87 -5.08
C LEU A 102 34.51 -25.02 -3.94
N GLY A 103 34.69 -23.72 -4.20
CA GLY A 103 34.98 -22.74 -3.16
C GLY A 103 33.91 -22.96 -2.13
N ASN A 104 34.33 -23.20 -0.88
CA ASN A 104 33.44 -23.44 0.25
C ASN A 104 32.35 -22.37 0.26
N VAL A 105 31.23 -22.65 -0.40
CA VAL A 105 29.99 -21.93 -0.23
C VAL A 105 29.61 -22.36 1.17
N ILE A 106 29.90 -21.48 2.11
CA ILE A 106 29.32 -21.54 3.44
C ILE A 106 27.82 -21.41 3.18
N GLU A 107 27.16 -22.55 2.99
CA GLU A 107 25.73 -22.69 3.19
C GLU A 107 25.50 -22.35 4.65
N THR A 108 25.37 -21.05 4.96
CA THR A 108 24.64 -20.67 6.15
C THR A 108 23.23 -21.20 5.93
N PRO A 109 22.76 -22.18 6.71
CA PRO A 109 21.37 -22.57 6.66
C PRO A 109 20.61 -21.34 7.12
N PHE A 110 20.03 -20.59 6.20
CA PHE A 110 19.09 -19.54 6.58
C PHE A 110 17.88 -20.28 7.13
N PRO A 111 17.57 -20.16 8.44
CA PRO A 111 16.39 -20.81 8.98
C PRO A 111 15.18 -20.15 8.33
N ILE A 112 14.46 -20.92 7.50
CA ILE A 112 13.20 -20.52 6.86
C ILE A 112 12.03 -20.64 7.88
N GLY A 113 12.33 -20.59 9.17
CA GLY A 113 11.38 -20.69 10.27
C GLY A 113 11.52 -19.52 11.24
N PRO A 114 10.46 -19.20 12.01
CA PRO A 114 10.61 -18.33 13.17
C PRO A 114 11.79 -18.83 14.02
N PRO A 115 12.63 -17.94 14.58
CA PRO A 115 13.71 -18.36 15.46
C PRO A 115 13.14 -19.24 16.58
N GLU A 116 13.52 -20.52 16.58
CA GLU A 116 13.17 -21.46 17.65
C GLU A 116 13.71 -20.89 18.97
N ASN A 117 12.86 -20.85 20.00
CA ASN A 117 13.17 -20.54 21.40
C ASN A 117 13.33 -19.07 21.84
N THR A 118 12.36 -18.21 21.55
CA THR A 118 12.10 -17.08 22.47
C THR A 118 10.62 -17.01 22.84
N SER A 119 10.32 -16.97 24.15
CA SER A 119 8.94 -16.81 24.60
C SER A 119 8.37 -15.49 24.08
N PRO A 120 7.27 -15.51 23.31
CA PRO A 120 6.68 -14.30 22.79
C PRO A 120 6.20 -13.40 23.94
N ARG A 121 6.28 -12.08 23.75
CA ARG A 121 5.92 -11.13 24.81
C ARG A 121 4.41 -11.15 25.01
N ARG A 122 3.98 -11.26 26.26
CA ARG A 122 2.56 -11.42 26.64
C ARG A 122 1.60 -10.41 25.96
N PRO A 123 1.92 -9.11 25.81
CA PRO A 123 1.02 -8.16 25.14
C PRO A 123 0.80 -8.45 23.66
N ASP A 124 1.83 -8.96 22.96
CA ASP A 124 1.76 -9.20 21.50
C ASP A 124 1.11 -10.55 21.17
N THR A 125 0.83 -11.37 22.19
CA THR A 125 0.12 -12.66 22.07
C THR A 125 -1.36 -12.58 22.39
N ILE A 126 -1.86 -11.39 22.71
CA ILE A 126 -3.28 -11.15 23.01
C ILE A 126 -3.94 -10.50 21.79
N ASP A 127 -5.17 -10.89 21.50
CA ASP A 127 -5.96 -10.20 20.48
C ASP A 127 -6.32 -8.79 20.97
N THR A 128 -5.57 -7.79 20.50
CA THR A 128 -5.80 -6.38 20.82
C THR A 128 -7.15 -5.88 20.32
N PHE A 129 -7.77 -6.58 19.38
CA PHE A 129 -9.07 -6.24 18.81
C PHE A 129 -10.26 -6.85 19.58
N GLN A 130 -10.01 -7.66 20.61
CA GLN A 130 -11.08 -8.35 21.36
C GLN A 130 -12.15 -7.41 21.93
N PHE A 131 -11.80 -6.15 22.19
CA PHE A 131 -12.72 -5.13 22.73
C PHE A 131 -13.10 -4.05 21.71
N TYR A 132 -12.80 -4.25 20.42
CA TYR A 132 -13.19 -3.30 19.39
C TYR A 132 -14.68 -3.49 19.04
N ARG A 133 -15.36 -2.37 18.74
CA ARG A 133 -16.72 -2.42 18.21
C ARG A 133 -16.75 -3.20 16.90
N TYR A 134 -17.78 -4.03 16.75
CA TYR A 134 -18.04 -4.89 15.59
C TYR A 134 -16.97 -5.95 15.31
N ARG A 135 -16.12 -6.29 16.29
CA ARG A 135 -15.15 -7.38 16.15
C ARG A 135 -15.84 -8.70 15.75
N ASP A 136 -16.94 -9.05 16.38
CA ASP A 136 -17.64 -10.32 16.10
C ASP A 136 -18.26 -10.35 14.70
N SER A 137 -18.60 -9.19 14.13
CA SER A 137 -19.22 -9.08 12.81
C SER A 137 -18.20 -9.06 11.66
N CYS A 138 -17.03 -8.42 11.86
CA CYS A 138 -16.02 -8.29 10.80
C CYS A 138 -15.00 -9.43 10.75
N ASP A 139 -15.00 -10.32 11.74
CA ASP A 139 -14.08 -11.44 11.90
C ASP A 139 -12.60 -11.12 11.62
N VAL A 140 -12.01 -10.17 12.36
CA VAL A 140 -10.58 -9.82 12.25
C VAL A 140 -9.91 -9.82 13.61
N SER A 141 -8.90 -10.67 13.79
CA SER A 141 -8.06 -10.72 14.99
C SER A 141 -6.67 -10.13 14.74
N SER A 142 -6.08 -9.41 15.71
CA SER A 142 -4.70 -8.94 15.55
C SER A 142 -3.69 -10.09 15.42
N LEU A 143 -3.99 -11.23 16.05
CA LEU A 143 -3.15 -12.45 15.98
C LEU A 143 -3.16 -13.10 14.59
N GLN A 144 -4.18 -12.81 13.77
CA GLN A 144 -4.22 -13.24 12.37
C GLN A 144 -3.47 -12.28 11.44
N LEU A 145 -3.18 -11.07 11.90
CA LEU A 145 -2.51 -10.05 11.07
C LEU A 145 -1.00 -10.10 11.23
N HIS A 146 -0.52 -10.44 12.43
CA HIS A 146 0.89 -10.47 12.75
C HIS A 146 1.23 -11.61 13.71
N SER A 147 2.30 -12.35 13.41
CA SER A 147 2.81 -13.41 14.27
C SER A 147 4.04 -12.89 15.03
N ALA A 148 3.84 -12.51 16.29
CA ALA A 148 4.89 -11.96 17.14
C ALA A 148 6.01 -12.99 17.42
N PHE A 149 7.26 -12.52 17.45
CA PHE A 149 8.44 -13.29 17.80
C PHE A 149 9.51 -12.40 18.46
N ALA A 150 10.62 -12.98 18.91
CA ALA A 150 11.76 -12.22 19.44
C ALA A 150 13.05 -12.52 18.67
N PRO A 151 14.05 -11.61 18.70
CA PRO A 151 14.07 -10.33 19.42
C PRO A 151 13.33 -9.21 18.67
N LEU A 152 12.97 -8.14 19.38
CA LEU A 152 12.53 -6.90 18.73
C LEU A 152 13.70 -6.18 18.06
N CYS A 153 13.38 -5.41 17.03
CA CYS A 153 14.34 -4.51 16.41
C CYS A 153 14.81 -3.44 17.40
N ILE A 154 16.13 -3.32 17.55
CA ILE A 154 16.79 -2.46 18.55
C ILE A 154 16.88 -1.00 18.09
N ASP A 155 16.93 -0.80 16.79
CA ASP A 155 17.09 0.51 16.18
C ASP A 155 16.19 0.65 14.94
N ARG A 156 15.93 1.90 14.56
CA ARG A 156 15.02 2.24 13.47
C ARG A 156 15.46 1.72 12.10
N ALA A 157 16.77 1.63 11.84
CA ALA A 157 17.27 1.11 10.57
C ALA A 157 17.04 -0.41 10.47
N SER A 158 17.29 -1.14 11.55
CA SER A 158 16.97 -2.57 11.67
C SER A 158 15.46 -2.82 11.54
N LEU A 159 14.63 -1.98 12.19
CA LEU A 159 13.17 -2.05 12.10
C LEU A 159 12.67 -1.88 10.66
N LEU A 160 13.09 -0.81 9.97
CA LEU A 160 12.66 -0.54 8.61
C LEU A 160 13.13 -1.63 7.63
N THR A 161 14.34 -2.15 7.84
CA THR A 161 14.86 -3.28 7.05
C THR A 161 14.04 -4.55 7.30
N ALA A 162 13.76 -4.87 8.55
CA ALA A 162 12.97 -6.04 8.93
C ALA A 162 11.54 -5.97 8.39
N MET A 163 10.90 -4.80 8.48
CA MET A 163 9.54 -4.60 7.96
C MET A 163 9.49 -4.64 6.42
N SER A 164 10.48 -4.06 5.75
CA SER A 164 10.51 -4.04 4.27
C SER A 164 10.87 -5.40 3.66
N SER A 165 11.65 -6.22 4.37
CA SER A 165 12.13 -7.52 3.88
C SER A 165 11.39 -8.73 4.48
N GLY A 166 10.49 -8.49 5.43
CA GLY A 166 9.55 -9.48 5.95
C GLY A 166 8.44 -9.81 4.96
N GLY A 167 7.62 -10.82 5.27
CA GLY A 167 6.59 -11.29 4.35
C GLY A 167 5.53 -12.12 5.04
N ARG A 168 4.84 -12.94 4.25
CA ARG A 168 3.88 -13.94 4.72
C ARG A 168 4.41 -15.31 4.31
N ILE A 169 4.05 -16.35 5.06
CA ILE A 169 4.30 -17.74 4.68
C ILE A 169 2.93 -18.36 4.41
N GLY A 170 2.42 -18.14 3.19
CA GLY A 170 1.07 -18.52 2.79
C GLY A 170 0.23 -17.30 2.40
N PHE A 171 -0.77 -17.53 1.55
CA PHE A 171 -1.68 -16.46 1.11
C PHE A 171 -2.55 -16.00 2.27
N ASP A 172 -2.54 -14.69 2.55
CA ASP A 172 -3.20 -14.05 3.70
C ASP A 172 -2.78 -14.57 5.09
N ALA A 173 -1.71 -15.34 5.18
CA ALA A 173 -1.11 -15.74 6.45
C ALA A 173 -0.61 -14.51 7.23
N PRO A 174 -0.51 -14.55 8.57
CA PRO A 174 0.01 -13.44 9.36
C PRO A 174 1.35 -12.91 8.83
N TYR A 175 1.51 -11.59 8.85
CA TYR A 175 2.75 -10.96 8.42
C TYR A 175 3.84 -11.12 9.49
N MET A 176 5.06 -11.39 9.03
CA MET A 176 6.25 -11.55 9.87
C MET A 176 7.40 -10.70 9.31
N PRO A 177 7.90 -9.70 10.07
CA PRO A 177 9.17 -9.04 9.79
C PRO A 177 10.33 -10.04 9.66
N ARG A 178 11.41 -9.65 8.98
CA ARG A 178 12.60 -10.49 8.82
C ARG A 178 13.70 -10.12 9.81
N GLY A 179 14.22 -11.10 10.54
CA GLY A 179 15.41 -10.97 11.38
C GLY A 179 15.16 -10.46 12.80
N CYS A 180 14.33 -9.42 12.96
CA CYS A 180 13.85 -8.94 14.24
C CYS A 180 12.39 -8.50 14.11
N ASP A 181 11.66 -8.50 15.22
CA ASP A 181 10.23 -8.26 15.23
C ASP A 181 9.87 -6.78 15.47
N MET A 182 8.67 -6.40 15.02
CA MET A 182 8.01 -5.14 15.36
C MET A 182 7.02 -5.36 16.50
N ARG A 183 6.51 -4.29 17.13
CA ARG A 183 5.45 -4.42 18.13
C ARG A 183 4.07 -4.39 17.51
N TRP A 184 3.13 -5.14 18.07
CA TRP A 184 1.72 -4.89 17.83
C TRP A 184 1.15 -4.06 18.97
N PHE A 185 0.92 -2.77 18.73
CA PHE A 185 0.51 -1.84 19.78
C PHE A 185 -1.01 -1.92 20.06
N THR A 186 -1.36 -1.77 21.33
CA THR A 186 -2.74 -1.50 21.76
C THR A 186 -3.20 -0.10 21.32
N SER A 187 -4.51 0.16 21.30
CA SER A 187 -5.03 1.49 20.95
C SER A 187 -4.50 2.58 21.88
N GLU A 188 -4.35 2.28 23.17
CA GLU A 188 -3.79 3.18 24.17
C GLU A 188 -2.34 3.57 23.83
N GLU A 189 -1.51 2.60 23.49
CA GLU A 189 -0.13 2.84 23.05
C GLU A 189 -0.09 3.61 21.74
N VAL A 190 -0.97 3.30 20.77
CA VAL A 190 -1.10 4.06 19.52
C VAL A 190 -1.45 5.53 19.80
N CYS A 191 -2.42 5.79 20.69
CA CYS A 191 -2.79 7.14 21.10
C CYS A 191 -1.63 7.88 21.79
N GLU A 192 -0.89 7.20 22.66
CA GLU A 192 0.30 7.76 23.32
C GLU A 192 1.37 8.14 22.29
N ILE A 193 1.70 7.24 21.35
CA ILE A 193 2.69 7.47 20.30
C ILE A 193 2.29 8.67 19.44
N LEU A 194 1.04 8.72 18.96
CA LEU A 194 0.54 9.82 18.15
C LEU A 194 0.48 11.15 18.93
N GLY A 195 0.21 11.10 20.23
CA GLY A 195 0.15 12.26 21.12
C GLY A 195 1.50 12.97 21.33
N ARG A 196 2.63 12.30 21.07
CA ARG A 196 3.98 12.89 21.16
C ARG A 196 4.22 13.97 20.09
N PHE A 197 3.50 13.91 18.97
CA PHE A 197 3.68 14.80 17.84
C PHE A 197 2.71 15.99 17.88
N ASP A 198 3.15 17.16 17.38
CA ASP A 198 2.23 18.26 17.09
C ASP A 198 1.17 17.83 16.08
N ARG A 199 1.63 17.07 15.08
CA ARG A 199 0.83 16.42 14.06
C ARG A 199 1.63 15.35 13.33
N VAL A 200 0.93 14.35 12.82
CA VAL A 200 1.42 13.40 11.83
C VAL A 200 0.70 13.69 10.51
N VAL A 201 1.44 14.07 9.47
CA VAL A 201 0.89 14.44 8.16
C VAL A 201 1.21 13.35 7.14
N LEU A 202 0.18 12.66 6.68
CA LEU A 202 0.27 11.74 5.56
C LEU A 202 0.14 12.55 4.27
N VAL A 203 0.99 12.30 3.29
CA VAL A 203 0.94 12.96 1.98
C VAL A 203 1.08 11.89 0.91
N GLY A 204 0.10 11.79 0.02
CA GLY A 204 0.19 10.74 -0.99
C GLY A 204 -1.09 10.42 -1.72
N ASP A 205 -1.16 9.20 -2.22
CA ASP A 205 -2.30 8.72 -3.00
C ASP A 205 -3.35 7.96 -2.16
N SER A 206 -4.23 7.23 -2.85
CA SER A 206 -5.27 6.39 -2.24
C SER A 206 -4.72 5.35 -1.26
N MET A 207 -3.47 4.89 -1.42
CA MET A 207 -2.84 4.00 -0.45
C MET A 207 -2.68 4.69 0.92
N MET A 208 -2.20 5.93 0.94
CA MET A 208 -2.05 6.69 2.18
C MET A 208 -3.40 6.98 2.82
N ARG A 209 -4.46 7.15 2.02
CA ARG A 209 -5.83 7.30 2.54
C ARG A 209 -6.27 6.06 3.30
N HIS A 210 -5.94 4.85 2.83
CA HIS A 210 -6.29 3.62 3.54
C HIS A 210 -5.50 3.46 4.84
N VAL A 211 -4.24 3.93 4.87
CA VAL A 211 -3.46 4.02 6.12
C VAL A 211 -4.14 5.00 7.09
N MET A 212 -4.56 6.18 6.64
CA MET A 212 -5.30 7.14 7.47
C MET A 212 -6.59 6.54 8.04
N GLY A 213 -7.39 5.86 7.22
CA GLY A 213 -8.61 5.17 7.66
C GLY A 213 -8.31 4.13 8.74
N THR A 214 -7.24 3.37 8.57
CA THR A 214 -6.80 2.36 9.53
C THR A 214 -6.30 2.96 10.85
N ILE A 215 -5.57 4.07 10.81
CA ILE A 215 -5.19 4.81 12.02
C ILE A 215 -6.45 5.23 12.78
N ASN A 216 -7.51 5.66 12.09
CA ASN A 216 -8.79 5.98 12.71
C ASN A 216 -9.50 4.76 13.31
N ILE A 217 -9.45 3.59 12.67
CA ILE A 217 -9.94 2.33 13.27
C ILE A 217 -9.28 2.05 14.62
N LEU A 218 -7.95 2.23 14.70
CA LEU A 218 -7.18 1.97 15.90
C LEU A 218 -7.53 2.94 17.03
N ILE A 219 -7.52 4.25 16.78
CA ILE A 219 -7.81 5.25 17.81
C ILE A 219 -9.30 5.30 18.21
N ARG A 220 -10.21 4.82 17.34
CA ARG A 220 -11.65 4.76 17.62
C ARG A 220 -12.14 3.41 18.17
N LYS A 221 -11.24 2.42 18.28
CA LYS A 221 -11.56 1.03 18.65
C LYS A 221 -12.79 0.48 17.91
N ASN A 222 -12.83 0.68 16.59
CA ASN A 222 -14.01 0.38 15.78
C ASN A 222 -13.60 -0.23 14.44
N ILE A 223 -13.74 -1.56 14.30
CA ILE A 223 -13.39 -2.26 13.07
C ILE A 223 -14.45 -2.03 11.99
N GLY A 224 -15.73 -1.93 12.39
CA GLY A 224 -16.85 -1.85 11.46
C GLY A 224 -16.96 -0.53 10.68
N TYR A 225 -16.69 0.60 11.34
CA TYR A 225 -16.86 1.94 10.76
C TYR A 225 -15.72 2.92 11.07
N GLY A 226 -14.65 2.45 11.70
CA GLY A 226 -13.60 3.32 12.21
C GLY A 226 -12.89 4.16 11.16
N ALA A 227 -12.87 3.74 9.90
CA ALA A 227 -12.16 4.42 8.80
C ALA A 227 -12.98 5.50 8.10
N VAL A 228 -14.29 5.54 8.33
CA VAL A 228 -15.25 6.36 7.58
C VAL A 228 -16.04 7.30 8.50
N THR A 229 -16.68 8.30 7.90
CA THR A 229 -17.51 9.31 8.55
C THR A 229 -18.94 8.81 8.82
N ASP A 230 -19.06 7.68 9.53
CA ASP A 230 -20.34 6.98 9.72
C ASP A 230 -21.43 7.80 10.43
N TRP A 231 -21.07 8.89 11.11
CA TRP A 231 -22.02 9.87 11.64
C TRP A 231 -22.83 10.59 10.54
N ASN A 232 -22.36 10.58 9.29
CA ASN A 232 -23.04 11.18 8.13
C ASN A 232 -23.75 10.15 7.23
N PHE A 233 -23.74 8.87 7.58
CA PHE A 233 -24.28 7.81 6.71
C PHE A 233 -25.80 7.68 6.77
N SER A 234 -26.40 7.53 5.59
CA SER A 234 -27.70 6.90 5.41
C SER A 234 -27.66 5.42 5.82
N GLN A 235 -28.84 4.80 5.97
CA GLN A 235 -28.91 3.39 6.34
C GLN A 235 -28.29 2.47 5.27
N GLU A 236 -28.40 2.84 4.00
CA GLU A 236 -27.79 2.10 2.89
C GLU A 236 -26.26 2.18 2.95
N GLU A 237 -25.71 3.38 3.14
CA GLU A 237 -24.26 3.58 3.29
C GLU A 237 -23.71 2.84 4.52
N ARG A 238 -24.46 2.79 5.62
CA ARG A 238 -24.07 1.97 6.79
C ARG A 238 -23.96 0.49 6.45
N ASN A 239 -24.84 -0.03 5.59
CA ASN A 239 -24.81 -1.44 5.22
C ASN A 239 -23.70 -1.74 4.20
N GLN A 240 -23.43 -0.81 3.30
CA GLN A 240 -22.46 -0.99 2.22
C GLN A 240 -21.02 -0.67 2.66
N CYS A 241 -20.80 0.34 3.51
CA CYS A 241 -19.47 0.78 3.96
C CYS A 241 -19.10 0.21 5.34
N PHE A 242 -19.24 -1.10 5.52
CA PHE A 242 -19.01 -1.79 6.79
C PHE A 242 -17.81 -2.74 6.66
N CYS A 243 -17.04 -2.96 7.72
CA CYS A 243 -15.89 -3.90 7.71
C CYS A 243 -14.88 -3.64 6.57
N ASN A 244 -14.61 -4.60 5.69
CA ASN A 244 -13.63 -4.46 4.61
C ASN A 244 -14.10 -3.46 3.54
N GLU A 245 -15.41 -3.36 3.36
CA GLU A 245 -16.05 -2.57 2.33
C GLU A 245 -15.86 -1.06 2.53
N GLN A 246 -15.48 -0.63 3.75
CA GLN A 246 -14.96 0.72 4.01
C GLN A 246 -13.76 1.08 3.10
N PHE A 247 -12.99 0.09 2.65
CA PHE A 247 -11.81 0.24 1.80
C PHE A 247 -12.06 -0.21 0.37
N ASP A 248 -12.89 -1.25 0.21
CA ASP A 248 -13.04 -1.96 -1.06
C ASP A 248 -14.09 -1.31 -1.98
N ILE A 249 -15.02 -0.55 -1.41
CA ILE A 249 -16.07 0.11 -2.17
C ILE A 249 -15.69 1.56 -2.47
N LYS A 250 -15.66 1.90 -3.76
CA LYS A 250 -15.22 3.21 -4.25
C LYS A 250 -15.98 4.39 -3.64
N PHE A 251 -17.30 4.32 -3.52
CA PHE A 251 -18.04 5.46 -2.97
C PHE A 251 -17.79 5.64 -1.46
N CYS A 252 -17.52 4.57 -0.71
CA CYS A 252 -17.12 4.63 0.70
C CYS A 252 -15.80 5.38 0.88
N SER A 253 -14.92 5.34 -0.12
CA SER A 253 -13.65 6.06 -0.08
C SER A 253 -13.80 7.59 -0.02
N VAL A 254 -14.89 8.14 -0.60
CA VAL A 254 -15.22 9.57 -0.55
C VAL A 254 -15.63 9.98 0.87
N GLN A 255 -16.12 9.03 1.66
CA GLN A 255 -16.51 9.19 3.04
C GLN A 255 -15.39 8.82 4.03
N GLY A 256 -14.15 8.66 3.55
CA GLY A 256 -13.00 8.39 4.41
C GLY A 256 -12.72 9.56 5.36
N ILE A 257 -12.13 9.27 6.52
CA ILE A 257 -11.69 10.32 7.44
C ILE A 257 -10.36 10.90 6.95
N TYR A 258 -10.34 12.21 6.63
CA TYR A 258 -9.12 12.90 6.20
C TYR A 258 -8.39 13.62 7.33
N LYS A 259 -9.09 13.98 8.41
CA LYS A 259 -8.52 14.66 9.58
C LYS A 259 -9.15 14.15 10.86
N THR A 260 -8.32 13.83 11.84
CA THR A 260 -8.78 13.50 13.20
C THR A 260 -9.58 14.63 13.84
N SER A 261 -9.29 15.91 13.51
CA SER A 261 -10.08 17.07 13.96
C SER A 261 -11.57 16.97 13.59
N ASP A 262 -11.90 16.33 12.47
CA ASP A 262 -13.29 16.18 12.03
C ASP A 262 -14.03 15.14 12.89
N VAL A 263 -13.31 14.12 13.36
CA VAL A 263 -13.85 13.14 14.32
C VAL A 263 -14.11 13.82 15.67
N TYR A 264 -13.18 14.60 16.21
CA TYR A 264 -13.42 15.35 17.46
C TYR A 264 -14.61 16.30 17.36
N LYS A 265 -14.84 16.90 16.19
CA LYS A 265 -15.94 17.82 15.96
C LYS A 265 -17.29 17.11 15.90
N ASN A 266 -17.38 15.97 15.23
CA ASN A 266 -18.67 15.36 14.86
C ASN A 266 -18.99 14.08 15.65
N ASP A 267 -17.98 13.34 16.12
CA ASP A 267 -18.11 12.08 16.86
C ASP A 267 -17.02 11.94 17.95
N PRO A 268 -16.93 12.88 18.90
CA PRO A 268 -15.87 12.89 19.92
C PRO A 268 -15.89 11.67 20.83
N GLN A 269 -17.06 11.07 21.06
CA GLN A 269 -17.22 9.90 21.93
C GLN A 269 -16.64 8.63 21.32
N SER A 270 -16.42 8.60 20.00
CA SER A 270 -15.79 7.45 19.35
C SER A 270 -14.30 7.34 19.60
N ILE A 271 -13.63 8.42 20.01
CA ILE A 271 -12.18 8.45 20.20
C ILE A 271 -11.81 7.86 21.55
N SER A 272 -10.90 6.88 21.55
CA SER A 272 -10.42 6.22 22.76
C SER A 272 -9.18 6.87 23.38
N CYS A 273 -8.57 7.84 22.70
CA CYS A 273 -7.40 8.55 23.19
C CYS A 273 -7.74 9.47 24.36
N LYS A 274 -6.93 9.44 25.43
CA LYS A 274 -7.06 10.35 26.57
C LYS A 274 -6.70 11.79 26.19
N ASP A 275 -5.61 11.92 25.43
CA ASP A 275 -5.11 13.21 24.94
C ASP A 275 -5.43 13.38 23.44
N PRO A 276 -5.68 14.61 22.96
CA PRO A 276 -5.94 14.86 21.55
C PRO A 276 -4.77 14.50 20.65
N VAL A 277 -5.01 13.57 19.72
CA VAL A 277 -4.10 13.25 18.61
C VAL A 277 -4.42 14.08 17.37
N ASN A 278 -3.41 14.39 16.55
CA ASN A 278 -3.58 15.18 15.33
C ASN A 278 -2.95 14.48 14.12
N VAL A 279 -3.75 13.67 13.44
CA VAL A 279 -3.38 13.01 12.18
C VAL A 279 -4.21 13.59 11.03
N ILE A 280 -3.53 13.90 9.93
CA ILE A 280 -4.07 14.55 8.73
C ILE A 280 -3.55 13.81 7.51
N ILE A 281 -4.36 13.65 6.47
CA ILE A 281 -3.89 13.27 5.14
C ILE A 281 -4.15 14.37 4.10
N GLU A 282 -3.11 14.62 3.29
CA GLU A 282 -3.15 15.44 2.09
C GLU A 282 -3.02 14.52 0.87
N GLN A 283 -4.13 14.33 0.16
CA GLN A 283 -4.13 13.50 -1.04
C GLN A 283 -3.57 14.29 -2.22
N ILE A 284 -2.38 13.93 -2.68
CA ILE A 284 -1.62 14.57 -3.77
C ILE A 284 -1.23 13.47 -4.76
N ASN A 285 -2.12 13.19 -5.70
CA ASN A 285 -2.01 12.01 -6.56
C ASN A 285 -1.06 12.22 -7.75
N THR A 286 -0.91 13.44 -8.25
CA THR A 286 -0.29 13.68 -9.56
C THR A 286 0.98 14.52 -9.49
N PHE A 287 1.82 14.36 -10.51
CA PHE A 287 2.90 15.28 -10.82
C PHE A 287 2.71 15.88 -12.22
N PRO A 288 2.85 17.21 -12.42
CA PRO A 288 3.20 18.23 -11.42
C PRO A 288 2.11 18.45 -10.35
N VAL A 289 2.52 18.87 -9.16
CA VAL A 289 1.60 19.09 -8.03
C VAL A 289 0.72 20.33 -8.30
N PRO A 290 -0.62 20.20 -8.30
CA PRO A 290 -1.53 21.33 -8.46
C PRO A 290 -1.33 22.44 -7.41
N LYS A 291 -1.49 23.71 -7.81
CA LYS A 291 -1.29 24.87 -6.91
C LYS A 291 -2.19 24.84 -5.69
N GLU A 292 -3.42 24.36 -5.84
CA GLU A 292 -4.38 24.25 -4.74
C GLU A 292 -3.92 23.21 -3.71
N GLU A 293 -3.41 22.06 -4.16
CA GLU A 293 -2.83 21.02 -3.30
C GLU A 293 -1.57 21.50 -2.58
N VAL A 294 -0.73 22.32 -3.24
CA VAL A 294 0.39 23.01 -2.59
C VAL A 294 -0.12 23.89 -1.44
N GLY A 295 -1.15 24.70 -1.69
CA GLY A 295 -1.75 25.57 -0.68
C GLY A 295 -2.32 24.79 0.51
N ARG A 296 -3.02 23.68 0.24
CA ARG A 296 -3.60 22.79 1.26
C ARG A 296 -2.52 22.10 2.09
N LEU A 297 -1.48 21.55 1.45
CA LEU A 297 -0.34 20.94 2.14
C LEU A 297 0.40 21.96 3.02
N GLN A 298 0.61 23.18 2.51
CA GLN A 298 1.21 24.25 3.30
C GLN A 298 0.41 24.54 4.59
N GLN A 299 -0.92 24.60 4.50
CA GLN A 299 -1.79 24.78 5.67
C GLN A 299 -1.66 23.61 6.65
N SER A 300 -1.66 22.37 6.15
CA SER A 300 -1.54 21.16 6.97
C SER A 300 -0.17 20.98 7.62
N ILE A 301 0.92 21.41 6.98
CA ILE A 301 2.24 21.54 7.61
C ILE A 301 2.15 22.52 8.80
N GLY A 302 1.41 23.62 8.66
CA GLY A 302 1.21 24.61 9.72
C GLY A 302 2.46 25.40 10.07
N LYS A 303 2.43 26.09 11.23
CA LYS A 303 3.55 26.89 11.76
C LYS A 303 4.48 26.02 12.62
N ARG A 304 5.66 26.53 12.96
CA ARG A 304 6.59 25.86 13.90
C ARG A 304 5.89 25.54 15.22
N SER A 305 6.14 24.36 15.77
CA SER A 305 5.63 23.88 17.05
C SER A 305 6.79 23.45 17.95
N VAL A 306 6.53 23.33 19.25
CA VAL A 306 7.49 22.79 20.23
C VAL A 306 7.54 21.27 20.15
N ARG A 307 6.43 20.62 19.79
CA ARG A 307 6.39 19.18 19.56
C ARG A 307 6.84 18.86 18.13
N PRO A 308 7.53 17.73 17.93
CA PRO A 308 8.00 17.33 16.61
C PRO A 308 6.83 17.07 15.66
N LYS A 309 7.12 17.12 14.35
CA LYS A 309 6.18 16.70 13.31
C LYS A 309 6.73 15.51 12.56
N ALA A 310 5.86 14.58 12.23
CA ALA A 310 6.20 13.45 11.38
C ALA A 310 5.44 13.54 10.05
N PHE A 311 6.10 13.15 8.98
CA PHE A 311 5.55 13.09 7.64
C PHE A 311 5.63 11.67 7.11
N VAL A 312 4.52 11.17 6.56
CA VAL A 312 4.47 9.84 5.93
C VAL A 312 4.06 10.04 4.48
N LEU A 313 4.96 9.73 3.57
CA LEU A 313 4.87 10.07 2.16
C LEU A 313 4.59 8.79 1.36
N GLY A 314 3.69 8.82 0.38
CA GLY A 314 3.44 7.65 -0.47
C GLY A 314 2.94 8.05 -1.85
N HIS A 315 3.69 7.69 -2.89
CA HIS A 315 3.34 8.01 -4.28
C HIS A 315 3.92 6.94 -5.20
N GLY A 316 3.30 6.72 -6.36
CA GLY A 316 3.90 5.91 -7.41
C GLY A 316 2.93 5.45 -8.49
N LEU A 317 1.79 4.85 -8.12
CA LEU A 317 0.88 4.23 -9.07
C LEU A 317 0.24 5.24 -10.03
N TRP A 318 -0.12 6.42 -9.53
CA TRP A 318 -0.61 7.55 -10.33
C TRP A 318 0.42 8.15 -11.28
N SER A 319 1.69 7.81 -11.09
CA SER A 319 2.77 8.14 -12.03
C SER A 319 3.20 6.96 -12.91
N ASN A 320 2.39 5.89 -12.98
CA ASN A 320 2.75 4.64 -13.68
C ASN A 320 4.12 4.09 -13.26
N LEU A 321 4.45 4.25 -11.97
CA LEU A 321 5.73 3.87 -11.39
C LEU A 321 6.94 4.49 -12.13
N GLU A 322 6.75 5.68 -12.71
CA GLU A 322 7.84 6.49 -13.25
C GLU A 322 8.62 7.07 -12.08
N VAL A 323 9.83 6.54 -11.86
CA VAL A 323 10.75 6.99 -10.79
C VAL A 323 10.99 8.50 -10.92
N SER A 324 11.28 9.02 -12.12
CA SER A 324 11.54 10.44 -12.34
C SER A 324 10.38 11.34 -11.89
N LYS A 325 9.13 10.98 -12.22
CA LYS A 325 7.93 11.72 -11.79
C LYS A 325 7.72 11.62 -10.28
N SER A 326 7.90 10.44 -9.70
CA SER A 326 7.77 10.24 -8.25
C SER A 326 8.83 10.98 -7.45
N VAL A 327 10.05 11.03 -7.97
CA VAL A 327 11.15 11.82 -7.41
C VAL A 327 10.85 13.31 -7.49
N ALA A 328 10.37 13.82 -8.63
CA ALA A 328 10.03 15.23 -8.77
C ALA A 328 8.83 15.64 -7.88
N TRP A 329 7.86 14.74 -7.70
CA TRP A 329 6.79 14.89 -6.71
C TRP A 329 7.36 14.97 -5.29
N LEU A 330 8.25 14.05 -4.94
CA LEU A 330 8.87 13.98 -3.62
C LEU A 330 9.68 15.25 -3.32
N ASP A 331 10.46 15.72 -4.29
CA ASP A 331 11.24 16.97 -4.18
C ASP A 331 10.34 18.18 -3.95
N THR A 332 9.19 18.23 -4.62
CA THR A 332 8.19 19.30 -4.43
C THR A 332 7.63 19.27 -3.00
N VAL A 333 7.25 18.09 -2.49
CA VAL A 333 6.71 17.94 -1.15
C VAL A 333 7.76 18.26 -0.07
N LEU A 334 8.98 17.75 -0.20
CA LEU A 334 10.07 18.01 0.74
C LEU A 334 10.49 19.49 0.74
N ALA A 335 10.51 20.15 -0.42
CA ALA A 335 10.74 21.59 -0.50
C ALA A 335 9.69 22.39 0.29
N LEU A 336 8.42 22.00 0.24
CA LEU A 336 7.35 22.66 1.02
C LEU A 336 7.52 22.45 2.53
N ILE A 337 7.92 21.26 2.95
CA ILE A 337 8.19 20.93 4.36
C ILE A 337 9.39 21.73 4.87
N THR A 338 10.53 21.64 4.19
CA THR A 338 11.79 22.30 4.57
C THR A 338 11.68 23.82 4.58
N THR A 339 10.97 24.43 3.62
CA THR A 339 10.77 25.89 3.59
C THR A 339 10.05 26.40 4.85
N ARG A 340 9.22 25.56 5.50
CA ARG A 340 8.48 25.94 6.71
C ARG A 340 9.10 25.41 8.01
N MET A 341 10.13 24.56 7.94
CA MET A 341 10.67 23.85 9.10
C MET A 341 12.20 23.80 9.09
N THR A 342 12.83 24.23 10.19
CA THR A 342 14.29 24.38 10.24
C THR A 342 15.06 23.16 10.74
N SER A 343 14.45 22.23 11.51
CA SER A 343 15.17 21.01 11.95
C SER A 343 14.34 19.92 12.65
N ASP A 344 13.15 20.22 13.19
CA ASP A 344 12.42 19.28 14.06
C ASP A 344 11.30 18.51 13.32
N TRP A 345 11.69 17.75 12.30
CA TRP A 345 10.78 16.86 11.59
C TRP A 345 11.47 15.58 11.11
N LYS A 346 10.66 14.54 10.92
CA LYS A 346 11.07 13.26 10.31
C LYS A 346 10.12 12.89 9.19
N ALA A 347 10.63 12.22 8.16
CA ALA A 347 9.81 11.72 7.07
C ALA A 347 10.11 10.25 6.74
N LEU A 348 9.04 9.52 6.43
CA LEU A 348 9.07 8.15 5.95
C LEU A 348 8.43 8.08 4.57
N LEU A 349 9.15 7.59 3.56
CA LEU A 349 8.60 7.23 2.27
C LEU A 349 8.10 5.78 2.30
N VAL A 350 6.82 5.56 2.00
CA VAL A 350 6.16 4.27 1.91
C VAL A 350 5.87 3.96 0.44
N THR A 351 6.46 2.90 -0.09
CA THR A 351 6.27 2.50 -1.50
C THR A 351 5.01 1.68 -1.72
N PRO A 352 4.49 1.63 -2.97
CA PRO A 352 3.25 0.93 -3.30
C PRO A 352 3.26 -0.59 -2.99
N ASN A 353 2.06 -1.15 -2.89
CA ASN A 353 1.84 -2.59 -2.80
C ASN A 353 2.34 -3.34 -4.03
N ALA A 354 2.58 -4.64 -3.86
CA ALA A 354 2.57 -5.61 -4.94
C ALA A 354 1.22 -5.61 -5.68
N ALA A 355 1.25 -5.94 -6.97
CA ALA A 355 0.06 -6.19 -7.76
C ALA A 355 -0.64 -7.47 -7.28
N GLY A 356 -1.97 -7.44 -7.17
CA GLY A 356 -2.79 -8.62 -6.90
C GLY A 356 -3.24 -9.32 -8.18
N ILE A 357 -3.85 -10.48 -8.03
CA ILE A 357 -4.35 -11.30 -9.15
C ILE A 357 -5.47 -10.64 -9.93
N GLN A 358 -6.20 -9.71 -9.31
CA GLN A 358 -7.33 -9.00 -9.93
C GLN A 358 -6.90 -7.74 -10.69
N LYS A 359 -5.59 -7.47 -10.78
CA LYS A 359 -5.09 -6.26 -11.44
C LYS A 359 -5.38 -6.35 -12.94
N PRO A 360 -6.06 -5.35 -13.55
CA PRO A 360 -6.42 -5.44 -14.96
C PRO A 360 -5.20 -5.57 -15.86
N ASP A 361 -5.30 -6.40 -16.90
CA ASP A 361 -4.20 -6.74 -17.82
C ASP A 361 -3.50 -5.52 -18.42
N MET A 362 -4.26 -4.47 -18.73
CA MET A 362 -3.75 -3.20 -19.25
C MET A 362 -2.73 -2.52 -18.31
N PHE A 363 -2.82 -2.77 -17.00
CA PHE A 363 -1.91 -2.23 -16.00
C PHE A 363 -0.79 -3.21 -15.61
N LEU A 364 -0.87 -4.49 -15.98
CA LEU A 364 0.15 -5.48 -15.62
C LEU A 364 1.51 -5.17 -16.26
N VAL A 365 1.50 -4.60 -17.47
CA VAL A 365 2.74 -4.28 -18.18
C VAL A 365 3.51 -3.15 -17.51
N ALA A 366 2.80 -2.09 -17.11
CA ALA A 366 3.40 -0.90 -16.52
C ALA A 366 3.55 -0.98 -14.99
N GLN A 367 2.71 -1.78 -14.33
CA GLN A 367 2.55 -1.78 -12.88
C GLN A 367 2.37 -3.19 -12.28
N GLY A 368 2.82 -4.24 -12.96
CA GLY A 368 2.80 -5.62 -12.48
C GLY A 368 3.96 -5.97 -11.55
N ASN A 369 3.92 -7.17 -10.98
CA ASN A 369 5.01 -7.68 -10.14
C ASN A 369 6.19 -8.19 -10.96
N LYS A 370 5.93 -8.76 -12.14
CA LYS A 370 6.95 -9.24 -13.08
C LYS A 370 7.09 -8.25 -14.21
N ALA A 371 8.32 -8.00 -14.61
CA ALA A 371 8.60 -7.19 -15.77
C ALA A 371 8.20 -7.96 -17.04
N SER A 372 7.13 -7.56 -17.70
CA SER A 372 6.76 -8.10 -19.01
C SER A 372 7.60 -7.43 -20.07
N SER A 373 8.81 -7.95 -20.33
CA SER A 373 9.41 -7.75 -21.65
C SER A 373 10.26 -8.96 -22.06
N PRO A 374 9.86 -9.67 -23.14
CA PRO A 374 10.71 -10.65 -23.77
C PRO A 374 11.78 -9.90 -24.57
N LYS A 375 13.02 -10.01 -24.09
CA LYS A 375 14.28 -9.55 -24.67
C LYS A 375 14.45 -8.01 -24.75
N PRO A 376 15.51 -7.45 -24.14
CA PRO A 376 15.91 -6.08 -24.43
C PRO A 376 16.24 -5.98 -25.92
N LYS A 377 15.63 -5.02 -26.62
CA LYS A 377 16.21 -4.57 -27.90
C LYS A 377 17.58 -3.99 -27.55
N PRO A 378 18.66 -4.43 -28.22
CA PRO A 378 19.93 -3.76 -28.07
C PRO A 378 19.71 -2.37 -28.66
N PHE A 379 20.06 -1.33 -27.91
CA PHE A 379 20.19 0.05 -28.41
C PHE A 379 18.99 1.00 -28.31
N ASP A 380 18.11 0.88 -27.31
CA ASP A 380 17.30 2.03 -26.86
C ASP A 380 17.30 2.11 -25.32
N SER A 381 17.74 3.24 -24.80
CA SER A 381 17.96 3.53 -23.38
C SER A 381 16.66 3.56 -22.55
N GLU A 382 16.71 2.91 -21.38
CA GLU A 382 15.93 3.20 -20.16
C GLU A 382 14.42 2.82 -20.06
N SER A 383 13.77 2.24 -21.07
CA SER A 383 12.29 2.22 -21.10
C SER A 383 11.53 0.89 -20.86
N HIS A 384 12.15 -0.27 -20.65
CA HIS A 384 11.39 -1.55 -20.84
C HIS A 384 11.49 -2.64 -19.75
N LEU A 385 11.61 -2.31 -18.47
CA LEU A 385 11.25 -3.23 -17.37
C LEU A 385 10.77 -2.42 -16.16
N ARG A 386 9.49 -2.49 -15.76
CA ARG A 386 9.01 -1.89 -14.50
C ARG A 386 8.24 -2.88 -13.63
N PRO A 387 8.95 -3.83 -12.99
CA PRO A 387 8.39 -4.57 -11.88
C PRO A 387 8.28 -3.61 -10.67
N LEU A 388 7.15 -3.66 -9.96
CA LEU A 388 6.93 -2.92 -8.71
C LEU A 388 8.10 -3.04 -7.71
N MET A 389 8.74 -4.20 -7.64
CA MET A 389 9.92 -4.46 -6.81
C MET A 389 11.11 -3.55 -7.16
N LEU A 390 11.43 -3.37 -8.46
CA LEU A 390 12.54 -2.49 -8.87
C LEU A 390 12.21 -1.01 -8.62
N TYR A 391 10.93 -0.63 -8.75
CA TYR A 391 10.48 0.71 -8.38
C TYR A 391 10.70 0.96 -6.89
N GLU A 392 10.33 0.02 -6.03
CA GLU A 392 10.55 0.09 -4.58
C GLU A 392 12.04 0.22 -4.24
N GLU A 393 12.90 -0.65 -4.79
CA GLU A 393 14.35 -0.57 -4.60
C GLU A 393 14.92 0.78 -5.03
N ARG A 394 14.46 1.31 -6.18
CA ARG A 394 14.95 2.59 -6.68
C ARG A 394 14.50 3.75 -5.80
N MET A 395 13.23 3.77 -5.39
CA MET A 395 12.71 4.81 -4.50
C MET A 395 13.35 4.75 -3.12
N ALA A 396 13.72 3.58 -2.61
CA ALA A 396 14.51 3.44 -1.39
C ALA A 396 15.87 4.15 -1.49
N SER A 397 16.56 4.01 -2.63
CA SER A 397 17.80 4.73 -2.91
C SER A 397 17.57 6.25 -2.97
N GLU A 398 16.50 6.69 -3.64
CA GLU A 398 16.18 8.12 -3.79
C GLU A 398 15.72 8.77 -2.47
N ALA A 399 15.08 8.02 -1.58
CA ALA A 399 14.75 8.46 -0.22
C ALA A 399 16.04 8.68 0.60
N LYS A 400 16.97 7.72 0.54
CA LYS A 400 18.25 7.79 1.25
C LYS A 400 19.09 8.99 0.83
N THR A 401 19.16 9.31 -0.47
CA THR A 401 19.91 10.49 -0.95
C THR A 401 19.33 11.81 -0.44
N ARG A 402 18.05 11.83 -0.08
CA ARG A 402 17.34 12.99 0.49
C ARG A 402 17.32 13.00 2.02
N GLY A 403 17.98 12.04 2.66
CA GLY A 403 18.02 11.94 4.12
C GLY A 403 16.67 11.62 4.76
N ILE A 404 15.74 11.03 4.00
CA ILE A 404 14.46 10.53 4.52
C ILE A 404 14.48 9.00 4.57
N GLU A 405 13.65 8.45 5.43
CA GLU A 405 13.59 7.02 5.68
C GLU A 405 12.65 6.34 4.68
N HIS A 406 12.79 5.02 4.53
CA HIS A 406 12.01 4.25 3.55
C HIS A 406 11.41 3.00 4.19
N LEU A 407 10.15 2.72 3.87
CA LEU A 407 9.42 1.51 4.21
C LEU A 407 8.88 0.86 2.94
N GLY A 408 9.45 -0.29 2.57
CA GLY A 408 8.99 -1.13 1.48
C GLY A 408 7.71 -1.88 1.86
N THR A 409 6.73 -1.96 0.95
CA THR A 409 5.50 -2.72 1.19
C THR A 409 5.25 -3.84 0.18
N TRP A 410 6.14 -4.01 -0.80
CA TRP A 410 6.00 -5.07 -1.80
C TRP A 410 5.99 -6.47 -1.16
N ASN A 411 6.99 -6.82 -0.34
CA ASN A 411 7.09 -8.15 0.27
C ASN A 411 5.92 -8.46 1.21
N MET A 412 5.45 -7.49 1.99
CA MET A 412 4.32 -7.71 2.90
C MET A 412 2.99 -7.97 2.18
N SER A 413 2.90 -7.57 0.91
CA SER A 413 1.66 -7.58 0.14
C SER A 413 1.68 -8.59 -1.02
N ILE A 414 2.81 -9.13 -1.46
CA ILE A 414 2.84 -10.06 -2.61
C ILE A 414 1.95 -11.30 -2.43
N GLN A 415 1.75 -11.76 -1.19
CA GLN A 415 0.90 -12.90 -0.82
C GLN A 415 -0.34 -12.47 -0.03
N SER A 416 -0.96 -11.35 -0.40
CA SER A 416 -2.19 -10.89 0.25
C SER A 416 -3.33 -10.66 -0.75
N HIS A 417 -4.55 -10.79 -0.27
CA HIS A 417 -5.75 -10.39 -0.97
C HIS A 417 -5.75 -8.89 -1.28
N LYS A 418 -6.21 -8.56 -2.49
CA LYS A 418 -6.43 -7.20 -3.00
C LYS A 418 -7.65 -7.26 -3.89
N PHE A 419 -8.71 -6.57 -3.51
CA PHE A 419 -10.00 -6.64 -4.18
C PHE A 419 -9.96 -6.11 -5.63
N ASP A 420 -9.08 -5.15 -5.93
CA ASP A 420 -8.91 -4.58 -7.28
C ASP A 420 -7.51 -4.85 -7.89
N GLY A 421 -6.74 -5.70 -7.21
CA GLY A 421 -5.36 -5.99 -7.58
C GLY A 421 -4.36 -4.87 -7.29
N VAL A 422 -4.75 -3.82 -6.56
CA VAL A 422 -3.90 -2.66 -6.23
C VAL A 422 -3.96 -2.34 -4.73
N HIS A 423 -5.16 -2.12 -4.21
CA HIS A 423 -5.40 -1.74 -2.83
C HIS A 423 -5.51 -2.99 -1.95
N LEU A 424 -4.86 -2.93 -0.79
CA LEU A 424 -5.08 -3.92 0.27
C LEU A 424 -6.46 -3.69 0.88
N ASP A 425 -7.03 -4.77 1.38
CA ASP A 425 -8.19 -4.74 2.28
C ASP A 425 -7.83 -4.11 3.64
N MET A 426 -8.80 -4.08 4.56
CA MET A 426 -8.59 -3.58 5.92
C MET A 426 -7.43 -4.30 6.63
N ARG A 427 -7.31 -5.62 6.46
CA ARG A 427 -6.30 -6.46 7.13
C ARG A 427 -4.88 -6.07 6.71
N GLY A 428 -4.65 -5.90 5.41
CA GLY A 428 -3.36 -5.48 4.88
C GLY A 428 -2.99 -4.05 5.29
N ASN A 429 -3.96 -3.12 5.32
CA ASN A 429 -3.70 -1.74 5.75
C ASN A 429 -3.50 -1.63 7.27
N MET A 430 -4.10 -2.49 8.10
CA MET A 430 -3.80 -2.64 9.53
C MET A 430 -2.33 -2.95 9.80
N VAL A 431 -1.75 -3.88 9.04
CA VAL A 431 -0.31 -4.18 9.14
C VAL A 431 0.53 -2.97 8.77
N LYS A 432 0.21 -2.26 7.68
CA LYS A 432 0.93 -1.03 7.29
C LYS A 432 0.85 0.07 8.34
N ALA A 433 -0.34 0.29 8.91
CA ALA A 433 -0.50 1.27 9.97
C ALA A 433 0.37 0.89 11.17
N MET A 434 0.41 -0.38 11.58
CA MET A 434 1.31 -0.84 12.64
C MET A 434 2.79 -0.64 12.31
N MET A 435 3.22 -0.87 11.07
CA MET A 435 4.60 -0.58 10.66
C MET A 435 4.95 0.91 10.83
N ILE A 436 4.03 1.79 10.44
CA ILE A 436 4.20 3.24 10.57
C ILE A 436 4.19 3.66 12.05
N ILE A 437 3.30 3.10 12.87
CA ILE A 437 3.28 3.37 14.32
C ILE A 437 4.59 2.90 14.98
N ASN A 438 5.16 1.76 14.58
CA ASN A 438 6.46 1.31 15.08
C ASN A 438 7.58 2.29 14.71
N TRP A 439 7.57 2.80 13.47
CA TRP A 439 8.52 3.83 13.06
C TRP A 439 8.35 5.12 13.88
N LEU A 440 7.12 5.60 14.07
CA LEU A 440 6.82 6.77 14.90
C LEU A 440 7.24 6.59 16.36
N ASN A 441 7.12 5.38 16.91
CA ASN A 441 7.54 5.09 18.27
C ASN A 441 9.07 5.16 18.48
N MET A 442 9.87 5.05 17.41
CA MET A 442 11.33 5.15 17.44
C MET A 442 11.87 6.55 17.12
N ILE A 443 10.98 7.53 16.95
CA ILE A 443 11.30 8.96 16.82
C ILE A 443 11.12 9.61 18.17
#